data_AF-A0A5E4CQ05-F1
#
_entry.id   AF-A0A5E4CQ05-F1
#
_cell.length_a   1.000
_cell.length_b   1.000
_cell.length_c   1.000
_cell.angle_alpha   90.00
_cell.angle_beta   90.00
_cell.angle_gamma   90.00
#
_symmetry.space_group_name_H-M   'P 1'
#
loop_
_entity.id
_entity.type
_entity.pdbx_description
1 polymer ?
#
loop_
_entity_poly.entity_id
_entity_poly.type
_entity_poly.pdbx_seq_one_letter_code
_entity_poly.pdbx_strand_id
1 'polypeptide(L)'
;MKLDFNKTGIVTLTDIRKCYCAKKHPQVISGHSTEEEIKSYFLETLKAICSKSDEVSYGEFEDYYEGLSIGIADDADFVNILRIPWGI
;
A
#
# COMPACT_ATOMS: atom_id res chain seq x y z
N MET A 1 12.30 0.20 -5.24
CA MET A 1 12.49 -1.20 -4.79
C MET A 1 11.51 -2.09 -5.53
N LYS A 2 11.88 -3.33 -5.88
CA LYS A 2 10.97 -4.26 -6.56
C LYS A 2 10.28 -5.09 -5.48
N LEU A 3 8.97 -4.89 -5.30
CA LEU A 3 8.20 -5.57 -4.25
C LEU A 3 8.19 -7.09 -4.39
N ASP A 4 8.15 -7.52 -5.64
CA ASP A 4 8.18 -8.92 -6.03
C ASP A 4 9.62 -9.37 -6.27
N PHE A 5 10.33 -9.70 -5.19
CA PHE A 5 11.72 -10.19 -5.24
C PHE A 5 11.83 -11.52 -6.00
N ASN A 6 10.80 -12.36 -5.93
CA ASN A 6 10.77 -13.68 -6.56
C ASN A 6 10.31 -13.67 -8.02
N LYS A 7 9.86 -12.51 -8.54
CA LYS A 7 9.24 -12.41 -9.87
C LYS A 7 8.08 -13.39 -10.05
N THR A 8 7.38 -13.70 -8.96
CA THR A 8 6.30 -14.67 -8.91
C THR A 8 4.95 -14.04 -9.28
N GLY A 9 4.88 -12.70 -9.35
CA GLY A 9 3.64 -11.96 -9.56
C GLY A 9 2.73 -11.89 -8.32
N ILE A 10 3.23 -12.35 -7.16
CA ILE A 10 2.54 -12.42 -5.88
C ILE A 10 3.51 -11.92 -4.81
N VAL A 11 3.01 -11.07 -3.90
CA VAL A 11 3.78 -10.48 -2.80
C VAL A 11 3.09 -10.81 -1.48
N THR A 12 3.85 -11.25 -0.48
CA THR A 12 3.27 -11.54 0.83
C THR A 12 2.99 -10.26 1.61
N LEU A 13 1.97 -10.26 2.47
CA LEU A 13 1.70 -9.14 3.39
C LEU A 13 2.92 -8.80 4.27
N THR A 14 3.75 -9.79 4.56
CA THR A 14 5.00 -9.60 5.32
C THR A 14 6.01 -8.75 4.55
N ASP A 15 6.17 -8.99 3.25
CA ASP A 15 7.07 -8.21 2.39
C ASP A 15 6.53 -6.79 2.19
N ILE A 16 5.22 -6.66 1.96
CA ILE A 16 4.53 -5.37 1.89
C ILE A 16 4.78 -4.58 3.17
N ARG A 17 4.60 -5.18 4.35
CA ARG A 17 4.86 -4.54 5.65
C ARG A 17 6.29 -4.02 5.80
N LYS A 18 7.27 -4.75 5.27
CA LYS A 18 8.70 -4.38 5.35
C LYS A 18 9.06 -3.26 4.37
N CYS A 19 8.46 -3.26 3.19
CA CYS A 19 8.76 -2.30 2.13
C CYS A 19 7.92 -1.01 2.22
N TYR A 20 6.73 -1.07 2.83
CA TYR A 20 5.83 0.07 2.95
C TYR A 20 6.26 1.00 4.08
N CYS A 21 6.30 2.32 3.81
CA CYS A 21 6.73 3.35 4.75
C CYS A 21 5.68 4.47 4.86
N ALA A 22 4.79 4.38 5.85
CA ALA A 22 3.71 5.36 6.04
C ALA A 22 4.16 6.68 6.71
N LYS A 23 5.46 6.91 6.92
CA LYS A 23 5.98 8.09 7.66
C LYS A 23 5.53 9.42 7.10
N LYS A 24 5.38 9.48 5.78
CA LYS A 24 5.00 10.69 5.06
C LYS A 24 3.52 10.70 4.67
N HIS A 25 2.73 9.81 5.24
CA HIS A 25 1.29 9.80 5.03
C HIS A 25 0.66 11.05 5.67
N PRO A 26 -0.30 11.75 5.03
CA PRO A 26 -0.87 12.99 5.55
C PRO A 26 -1.40 12.84 6.98
N GLN A 27 -2.08 11.73 7.29
CA GLN A 27 -2.57 11.47 8.66
C GLN A 27 -1.46 11.29 9.69
N VAL A 28 -0.28 10.80 9.28
CA VAL A 28 0.90 10.65 10.15
C VAL A 28 1.59 11.99 10.35
N ILE A 29 1.73 12.77 9.28
CA ILE A 29 2.30 14.12 9.33
C ILE A 29 1.45 15.05 10.20
N SER A 30 0.12 14.96 10.07
CA SER A 30 -0.83 15.73 10.87
C SER A 30 -0.98 15.22 12.31
N GLY A 31 -0.33 14.10 12.68
CA GLY A 31 -0.40 13.51 14.03
C GLY A 31 -1.74 12.86 14.38
N HIS A 32 -2.61 12.61 13.40
CA HIS A 32 -3.90 11.94 13.58
C HIS A 32 -3.77 10.42 13.72
N SER A 33 -2.73 9.82 13.14
CA SER A 33 -2.49 8.37 13.23
C SER A 33 -1.00 8.09 13.27
N THR A 34 -0.61 6.96 13.85
CA THR A 34 0.78 6.52 13.83
C THR A 34 1.13 5.80 12.53
N GLU A 35 2.42 5.74 12.19
CA GLU A 35 2.90 4.96 11.03
C GLU A 35 2.45 3.49 11.12
N GLU A 36 2.47 2.92 12.33
CA GLU A 36 2.08 1.54 12.60
C GLU A 36 0.58 1.31 12.40
N GLU A 37 -0.26 2.29 12.76
CA GLU A 37 -1.70 2.22 12.51
C GLU A 37 -2.03 2.28 11.02
N ILE A 38 -1.43 3.22 10.28
CA ILE A 38 -1.63 3.30 8.83
C ILE A 38 -1.13 2.03 8.14
N LYS A 39 0.01 1.50 8.58
CA LYS A 39 0.53 0.20 8.11
C LYS A 39 -0.45 -0.93 8.38
N SER A 40 -0.97 -1.01 9.60
CA SER A 40 -1.88 -2.09 10.00
C SER A 40 -3.20 -2.01 9.23
N TYR A 41 -3.75 -0.81 9.10
CA TYR A 41 -4.96 -0.57 8.32
C TYR A 41 -4.78 -0.93 6.83
N PHE A 42 -3.64 -0.55 6.24
CA PHE A 42 -3.31 -0.90 4.86
C PHE A 42 -3.22 -2.42 4.67
N LEU A 43 -2.54 -3.13 5.58
CA LEU A 43 -2.42 -4.58 5.53
C LEU A 43 -3.76 -5.29 5.75
N GLU A 44 -4.60 -4.77 6.65
CA GLU A 44 -5.95 -5.30 6.89
C GLU A 44 -6.84 -5.11 5.66
N THR A 45 -6.77 -3.95 5.01
CA THR A 45 -7.49 -3.69 3.76
C THR A 45 -7.04 -4.64 2.65
N LEU A 46 -5.73 -4.80 2.47
CA LEU A 46 -5.17 -5.76 1.53
C LEU A 46 -5.59 -7.20 1.85
N LYS A 47 -5.66 -7.57 3.14
CA LYS A 47 -6.13 -8.88 3.57
C LYS A 47 -7.62 -9.09 3.32
N ALA A 48 -8.42 -8.02 3.38
CA ALA A 48 -9.86 -8.08 3.14
C ALA A 48 -10.20 -8.24 1.65
N ILE A 49 -9.44 -7.60 0.76
CA ILE A 49 -9.58 -7.79 -0.70
C ILE A 49 -8.91 -9.08 -1.17
N CYS A 50 -7.93 -9.58 -0.40
CA CYS A 50 -7.20 -10.76 -0.79
C CYS A 50 -7.98 -12.04 -0.50
N SER A 51 -8.19 -12.85 -1.54
CA SER A 51 -8.90 -14.13 -1.41
C SER A 51 -8.02 -15.26 -0.86
N LYS A 52 -6.70 -15.12 -0.92
CA LYS A 52 -5.72 -16.10 -0.41
C LYS A 52 -5.04 -15.59 0.85
N SER A 53 -4.91 -16.46 1.85
CA SER A 53 -4.30 -16.11 3.14
C SER A 53 -2.91 -15.50 2.98
N ASP A 54 -2.83 -14.19 3.22
CA ASP A 54 -1.62 -13.39 3.41
C ASP A 54 -0.73 -13.17 2.15
N GLU A 55 -1.28 -13.37 0.95
CA GLU A 55 -0.58 -13.23 -0.34
C GLU A 55 -1.33 -12.35 -1.35
N VAL A 56 -0.82 -11.15 -1.63
CA VAL A 56 -1.46 -10.22 -2.57
C VAL A 56 -0.89 -10.41 -3.98
N SER A 57 -1.76 -10.71 -4.95
CA SER A 57 -1.39 -10.74 -6.36
C SER A 57 -1.29 -9.33 -6.96
N TYR A 58 -0.59 -9.19 -8.09
CA TYR A 58 -0.51 -7.91 -8.80
C TYR A 58 -1.90 -7.33 -9.13
N GLY A 59 -2.87 -8.18 -9.50
CA GLY A 59 -4.24 -7.73 -9.81
C GLY A 59 -4.98 -7.19 -8.58
N GLU A 60 -4.88 -7.84 -7.43
CA GLU A 60 -5.49 -7.35 -6.18
C GLU A 60 -4.85 -6.05 -5.70
N PHE A 61 -3.54 -5.90 -5.91
CA PHE A 61 -2.83 -4.66 -5.63
C PHE A 61 -3.29 -3.53 -6.56
N GLU A 62 -3.45 -3.81 -7.86
CA GLU A 62 -3.96 -2.85 -8.84
C GLU A 62 -5.39 -2.40 -8.52
N ASP A 63 -6.29 -3.34 -8.20
CA ASP A 63 -7.68 -3.07 -7.80
C ASP A 63 -7.75 -2.12 -6.57
N TYR A 64 -6.90 -2.36 -5.56
CA TYR A 64 -6.80 -1.47 -4.41
C TYR A 64 -6.43 -0.03 -4.81
N TYR A 65 -5.43 0.14 -5.67
CA TYR A 65 -4.98 1.46 -6.10
C TYR A 65 -5.93 2.11 -7.10
N GLU A 66 -6.66 1.33 -7.88
CA GLU A 66 -7.77 1.84 -8.71
C GLU A 66 -8.84 2.46 -7.81
N GLY A 67 -9.26 1.76 -6.77
CA GLY A 67 -10.21 2.28 -5.78
C GLY A 67 -9.69 3.54 -5.06
N LEU A 68 -8.40 3.56 -4.71
CA LEU A 68 -7.77 4.73 -4.08
C LEU A 68 -7.70 5.93 -5.04
N SER A 69 -7.40 5.68 -6.32
CA SER A 69 -7.32 6.70 -7.37
C SER A 69 -8.66 7.42 -7.55
N ILE A 70 -9.80 6.71 -7.46
CA ILE A 70 -11.14 7.30 -7.54
C ILE A 70 -11.36 8.37 -6.46
N GLY A 71 -10.77 8.20 -5.28
CA GLY A 71 -10.87 9.14 -4.17
C GLY A 71 -9.93 10.35 -4.27
N ILE A 72 -8.98 10.35 -5.21
CA ILE A 72 -7.96 11.38 -5.35
C ILE A 72 -8.21 12.15 -6.65
N ALA A 73 -8.48 13.45 -6.52
CA ALA A 73 -8.84 14.28 -7.67
C ALA A 73 -7.65 14.65 -8.58
N ASP A 74 -6.43 14.64 -8.04
CA ASP A 74 -5.22 15.08 -8.75
C ASP A 74 -4.23 13.93 -8.93
N ASP A 75 -3.81 13.70 -10.19
CA ASP A 75 -2.88 12.63 -10.53
C ASP A 75 -1.51 12.79 -9.85
N ALA A 76 -1.04 14.02 -9.62
CA ALA A 76 0.24 14.25 -8.95
C ALA A 76 0.14 13.90 -7.45
N ASP A 77 -1.01 14.15 -6.81
CA ASP A 77 -1.29 13.66 -5.47
C ASP A 77 -1.34 12.14 -5.43
N PHE A 78 -2.01 11.48 -6.39
CA PHE A 78 -2.04 10.02 -6.47
C PHE A 78 -0.64 9.43 -6.66
N VAL A 79 0.15 9.98 -7.58
CA VAL A 79 1.53 9.58 -7.81
C VAL A 79 2.37 9.79 -6.55
N ASN A 80 2.18 10.88 -5.80
CA ASN A 80 2.88 11.07 -4.53
C ASN A 80 2.45 10.03 -3.49
N ILE A 81 1.16 9.75 -3.37
CA ILE A 81 0.62 8.74 -2.46
C ILE A 81 1.12 7.33 -2.83
N LEU A 82 1.40 7.06 -4.10
CA LEU A 82 1.98 5.80 -4.58
C LEU A 82 3.51 5.78 -4.52
N ARG A 83 4.21 6.89 -4.70
CA ARG A 83 5.69 6.90 -4.73
C ARG A 83 6.29 7.00 -3.35
N ILE A 84 5.70 7.85 -2.51
CA ILE A 84 6.25 8.20 -1.21
C ILE A 84 6.34 6.98 -0.26
N PRO A 85 5.30 6.15 -0.09
CA PRO A 85 5.36 5.04 0.85
C PRO A 85 6.30 3.92 0.39
N TRP A 86 6.51 3.80 -0.92
CA TRP A 86 7.34 2.76 -1.52
C TRP A 86 8.77 3.23 -1.84
N GLY A 87 9.08 4.50 -1.57
CA GLY A 87 10.39 5.10 -1.81
C GLY A 87 10.82 5.09 -3.28
N ILE A 88 9.88 5.40 -4.19
CA ILE A 88 10.07 5.38 -5.66
C ILE A 88 10.22 6.79 -6.22
#